data_AF-A0A1V5L5M5-F1
#
_entry.id   AF-A0A1V5L5M5-F1
#
_cell.length_a   1.000
_cell.length_b   1.000
_cell.length_c   1.000
_cell.angle_alpha   90.00
_cell.angle_beta   90.00
_cell.angle_gamma   90.00
#
_symmetry.space_group_name_H-M   'P 1'
#
loop_
_entity.id
_entity.type
_entity.pdbx_description
1 polymer ?
#
loop_
_entity_poly.entity_id
_entity_poly.type
_entity_poly.pdbx_seq_one_letter_code
_entity_poly.pdbx_strand_id
1 'polypeptide(L)'
;MGYAEEKIAVVLNRYPQRISDELQSIEGSIGRSICCRLPLQENGALLESINVGEPIILSRPRHPFSLQMAELLNHIQAEGQGKNTAAPRNSRGLLRRLTGRKE
;
A
#
# COMPACT_ATOMS: atom_id res chain seq x y z
N MET A 1 -19.54 5.97 -10.25
CA MET A 1 -18.24 6.38 -10.86
C MET A 1 -17.72 5.18 -11.63
N GLY A 2 -17.74 5.22 -12.96
CA GLY A 2 -17.57 4.04 -13.84
C GLY A 2 -16.15 3.46 -13.95
N TYR A 3 -15.41 3.42 -12.84
CA TYR A 3 -14.12 2.72 -12.80
C TYR A 3 -14.35 1.25 -12.46
N ALA A 4 -13.62 0.38 -13.14
CA ALA A 4 -13.58 -1.03 -12.81
C ALA A 4 -13.00 -1.22 -11.39
N GLU A 5 -13.53 -2.17 -10.63
CA GLU A 5 -13.27 -2.29 -9.20
C GLU A 5 -11.78 -2.48 -8.89
N GLU A 6 -11.08 -3.20 -9.76
CA GLU A 6 -9.65 -3.48 -9.67
C GLU A 6 -8.75 -2.25 -9.86
N LYS A 7 -9.34 -1.10 -10.18
CA LYS A 7 -8.66 0.20 -10.34
C LYS A 7 -8.94 1.15 -9.17
N ILE A 8 -9.66 0.70 -8.15
CA ILE A 8 -10.04 1.56 -7.03
C ILE A 8 -9.33 1.08 -5.76
N ALA A 9 -8.47 1.94 -5.22
CA ALA A 9 -7.82 1.76 -3.93
C ALA A 9 -8.46 2.68 -2.89
N VAL A 10 -8.60 2.19 -1.65
CA VAL A 10 -9.22 2.93 -0.56
C VAL A 10 -8.17 3.25 0.50
N VAL A 11 -7.95 4.55 0.73
CA VAL A 11 -7.07 5.05 1.80
C VAL A 11 -7.94 5.61 2.92
N LEU A 12 -7.72 5.14 4.14
CA LEU A 12 -8.40 5.67 5.32
C LEU A 12 -7.55 6.78 5.94
N ASN A 13 -8.03 8.01 5.82
CA ASN A 13 -7.34 9.20 6.32
C ASN A 13 -7.70 9.49 7.79
N ARG A 14 -6.72 9.95 8.58
CA ARG A 14 -6.87 10.34 10.00
C ARG A 14 -7.47 9.26 10.90
N TYR A 15 -7.07 8.02 10.68
CA TYR A 15 -7.55 6.87 11.45
C TYR A 15 -7.04 6.88 12.89
N PRO A 16 -7.90 6.81 13.92
CA PRO A 16 -7.45 6.78 15.30
C PRO A 16 -6.73 5.46 15.63
N GLN A 17 -5.55 5.53 16.25
CA GLN A 17 -4.74 4.33 16.56
C GLN A 17 -5.40 3.34 17.53
N ARG A 18 -6.37 3.79 18.33
CA ARG A 18 -7.01 2.99 19.40
C ARG A 18 -8.29 2.28 18.97
N ILE A 19 -8.75 2.52 17.74
CA ILE A 19 -9.96 1.92 17.23
C ILE A 19 -9.53 0.76 16.32
N SER A 20 -9.34 -0.44 16.86
CA SER A 20 -9.04 -1.62 16.03
C SER A 20 -10.31 -2.31 15.55
N ASP A 21 -11.35 -2.29 16.37
CA ASP A 21 -12.55 -3.14 16.20
C ASP A 21 -13.49 -2.65 15.10
N GLU A 22 -13.32 -1.41 14.62
CA GLU A 22 -14.18 -0.82 13.59
C GLU A 22 -13.66 -1.06 12.17
N LEU A 23 -12.40 -1.48 11.98
CA LEU A 23 -11.81 -1.57 10.64
C LEU A 23 -12.61 -2.53 9.74
N GLN A 24 -12.94 -3.71 10.26
CA GLN A 24 -13.71 -4.71 9.52
C GLN A 24 -15.14 -4.25 9.22
N SER A 25 -15.73 -3.45 10.12
CA SER A 25 -17.05 -2.85 9.90
C SER A 25 -17.01 -1.78 8.81
N ILE A 26 -15.95 -0.96 8.78
CA ILE A 26 -15.72 0.06 7.75
C ILE A 26 -15.52 -0.62 6.39
N GLU A 27 -14.64 -1.62 6.31
CA GLU A 27 -14.40 -2.39 5.08
C GLU A 27 -15.67 -3.08 4.59
N GLY A 28 -16.46 -3.67 5.49
CA GLY A 28 -17.75 -4.29 5.17
C GLY A 28 -18.77 -3.29 4.64
N SER A 29 -18.82 -2.08 5.20
CA SER A 29 -19.76 -1.02 4.78
C SER A 29 -19.38 -0.40 3.44
N ILE A 30 -18.08 -0.24 3.17
CA ILE A 30 -17.55 0.25 1.89
C ILE A 30 -17.56 -0.87 0.83
N GLY A 31 -17.59 -2.13 1.27
CA GLY A 31 -17.48 -3.32 0.42
C GLY A 31 -16.09 -3.50 -0.19
N ARG A 32 -15.04 -2.93 0.44
CA ARG A 32 -13.65 -2.95 -0.07
C ARG A 32 -12.63 -2.98 1.05
N SER A 33 -11.49 -3.61 0.78
CA SER A 33 -10.33 -3.54 1.65
C SER A 33 -9.69 -2.15 1.64
N ILE A 34 -9.15 -1.75 2.78
CA ILE A 34 -8.38 -0.52 2.92
C ILE A 34 -6.92 -0.83 2.63
N CYS A 35 -6.34 -0.17 1.62
CA CYS A 35 -4.95 -0.38 1.25
C CYS A 35 -3.96 0.31 2.20
N CYS A 36 -4.39 1.40 2.85
CA CYS A 36 -3.54 2.16 3.76
C CYS A 36 -4.36 2.90 4.81
N ARG A 37 -3.83 2.95 6.04
CA ARG A 37 -4.38 3.69 7.18
C ARG A 37 -3.42 4.81 7.54
N LEU A 38 -3.82 6.05 7.32
CA LEU A 38 -3.06 7.22 7.75
C LEU A 38 -3.51 7.56 9.17
N PRO A 39 -2.69 7.33 10.21
CA PRO A 39 -3.06 7.66 11.57
C PRO A 39 -3.46 9.11 11.74
N LEU A 40 -4.34 9.34 12.72
CA LEU A 40 -4.57 10.68 13.24
C LEU A 40 -3.25 11.23 13.82
N GLN A 41 -2.82 12.39 13.34
CA GLN A 41 -1.59 13.07 13.76
C GLN A 41 -1.90 14.45 14.33
N GLU A 42 -1.00 14.98 15.16
CA GLU A 42 -1.06 16.39 15.56
C GLU A 42 -0.90 17.29 14.34
N ASN A 43 -1.87 18.18 14.15
CA ASN A 43 -2.07 18.87 12.87
C ASN A 43 -1.20 20.12 12.69
N GLY A 44 -0.38 20.53 13.67
CA GLY A 44 0.32 21.81 13.62
C GLY A 44 1.17 21.99 12.35
N ALA A 45 2.06 21.04 12.09
CA ALA A 45 2.93 21.06 10.93
C ALA A 45 2.19 20.90 9.59
N LEU A 46 1.08 20.15 9.59
CA LEU A 46 0.22 19.95 8.42
C LEU A 46 -0.59 21.21 8.09
N LEU A 47 -1.17 21.86 9.09
CA LEU A 47 -1.92 23.10 8.94
C LEU A 47 -1.01 24.22 8.46
N GLU A 48 0.19 24.34 9.01
CA GLU A 48 1.19 25.29 8.53
C GLU A 48 1.53 25.05 7.05
N SER A 49 1.80 23.80 6.66
CA SER A 49 2.06 23.42 5.27
C SER A 49 0.92 23.83 4.34
N ILE A 50 -0.34 23.62 4.76
CA ILE A 50 -1.53 24.05 4.00
C ILE A 50 -1.59 25.57 3.88
N ASN A 51 -1.40 26.28 4.99
CA ASN A 51 -1.49 27.75 5.05
C ASN A 51 -0.39 28.45 4.23
N VAL A 52 0.81 27.87 4.23
CA VAL A 52 1.96 28.37 3.46
C VAL A 52 1.85 27.98 1.98
N GLY A 53 1.06 26.95 1.65
CA GLY A 53 0.92 26.44 0.28
C GLY A 53 2.12 25.58 -0.17
N GLU A 54 2.94 25.11 0.77
CA GLU A 54 4.09 24.24 0.50
C GLU A 54 3.80 22.82 1.02
N PRO A 55 3.74 21.79 0.15
CA PRO A 55 3.50 20.41 0.59
C PRO A 55 4.50 19.96 1.65
N ILE A 56 4.01 19.37 2.74
CA ILE A 56 4.83 18.96 3.89
C ILE A 56 5.93 17.96 3.52
N ILE A 57 5.73 17.18 2.45
CA ILE A 57 6.74 16.24 1.94
C ILE A 57 7.99 16.96 1.42
N LEU A 58 7.86 18.20 0.96
CA LEU A 58 8.96 19.01 0.43
C LEU A 58 9.67 19.76 1.56
N SER A 59 8.90 20.44 2.42
CA SER A 59 9.46 21.24 3.51
C SER A 59 9.95 20.41 4.69
N ARG A 60 9.32 19.26 4.96
CA ARG A 60 9.59 18.39 6.11
C ARG A 60 9.59 16.90 5.70
N PRO A 61 10.59 16.44 4.93
CA PRO A 61 10.61 15.07 4.39
C PRO A 61 10.71 13.97 5.48
N ARG A 62 11.23 14.31 6.67
CA ARG A 62 11.32 13.39 7.81
C ARG A 62 10.12 13.45 8.77
N HIS A 63 9.13 14.30 8.49
CA HIS A 63 7.92 14.37 9.30
C HIS A 63 7.16 13.04 9.25
N PRO A 64 6.50 12.57 10.33
CA PRO A 64 5.78 11.31 10.34
C PRO A 64 4.77 11.16 9.20
N PHE A 65 4.02 12.22 8.85
CA PHE A 65 3.14 12.22 7.68
C PHE A 65 3.89 11.95 6.37
N SER A 66 5.04 12.60 6.18
CA SER A 66 5.84 12.50 4.95
C SER A 66 6.39 11.09 4.77
N LEU A 67 6.84 10.45 5.86
CA LEU A 67 7.29 9.06 5.85
C LEU A 67 6.15 8.10 5.47
N GLN A 68 4.95 8.32 6.02
CA GLN A 68 3.77 7.51 5.69
C GLN A 68 3.30 7.68 4.24
N MET A 69 3.41 8.90 3.68
CA MET A 69 3.16 9.11 2.25
C MET A 69 4.14 8.34 1.37
N ALA A 70 5.40 8.25 1.78
CA ALA A 70 6.40 7.45 1.08
C ALA A 70 6.07 5.94 1.16
N GLU A 71 5.62 5.45 2.31
CA GLU A 71 5.16 4.06 2.47
C GLU A 71 3.94 3.77 1.58
N LEU A 72 2.94 4.65 1.57
CA LEU A 72 1.77 4.54 0.67
C LEU A 72 2.19 4.49 -0.80
N LEU A 73 3.13 5.34 -1.21
CA LEU A 73 3.63 5.36 -2.58
C LEU A 73 4.29 4.02 -2.95
N ASN A 74 5.08 3.45 -2.05
CA ASN A 74 5.69 2.13 -2.26
C ASN A 74 4.63 1.03 -2.43
N HIS A 75 3.55 1.06 -1.66
CA HIS A 75 2.44 0.12 -1.82
C HIS A 75 1.77 0.24 -3.19
N ILE A 76 1.47 1.47 -3.62
CA ILE A 76 0.86 1.74 -4.95
C ILE A 76 1.78 1.25 -6.07
N GLN A 77 3.09 1.49 -5.96
CA GLN A 77 4.06 1.06 -6.98
C GLN A 77 4.21 -0.47 -7.03
N ALA A 78 4.22 -1.15 -5.88
CA ALA A 78 4.32 -2.60 -5.81
C ALA A 78 3.12 -3.30 -6.47
N GLU A 79 1.89 -2.79 -6.25
CA GLU A 79 0.69 -3.31 -6.90
C GLU A 79 0.73 -3.16 -8.44
N GLY A 80 1.31 -2.06 -8.94
CA GLY A 80 1.52 -1.84 -10.36
C GLY A 80 2.50 -2.83 -11.01
N GLN A 81 3.48 -3.33 -10.25
CA GLN A 81 4.50 -4.28 -10.74
C GLN A 81 4.06 -5.74 -10.65
N GLY A 82 3.24 -6.10 -9.64
CA GLY A 82 2.75 -7.47 -9.45
C GLY A 82 1.82 -7.97 -10.56
N LYS A 83 1.11 -7.09 -11.27
CA LYS A 83 0.22 -7.47 -12.39
C LYS A 83 0.97 -7.83 -13.69
N ASN A 84 2.27 -7.52 -13.81
CA ASN A 84 3.06 -7.78 -15.02
C ASN A 84 3.93 -9.06 -14.96
N THR A 85 3.86 -9.88 -13.90
CA THR A 85 4.80 -11.01 -13.72
C THR A 85 4.17 -12.37 -13.41
N ALA A 86 2.86 -12.54 -13.57
CA ALA A 86 2.24 -13.85 -13.44
C ALA A 86 2.31 -14.69 -14.74
N ALA A 87 3.53 -15.05 -15.16
CA ALA A 87 3.72 -16.25 -15.99
C ALA A 87 3.90 -17.46 -15.06
N PRO A 88 3.12 -18.55 -15.18
CA PRO A 88 3.29 -19.71 -14.32
C PRO A 88 4.65 -20.35 -14.60
N ARG A 89 5.59 -20.22 -13.66
CA ARG A 89 6.86 -20.98 -13.70
C ARG A 89 6.54 -22.44 -13.44
N ASN A 90 6.40 -23.20 -14.53
CA ASN A 90 6.27 -24.64 -14.52
C ASN A 90 7.60 -25.28 -14.05
N SER A 91 7.80 -25.39 -12.74
CA SER A 91 8.98 -26.00 -12.13
C SER A 91 8.86 -27.53 -12.04
N ARG A 92 8.66 -28.22 -13.17
CA ARG A 92 8.59 -29.69 -13.24
C ARG A 92 9.64 -30.35 -14.15
N GLY A 93 10.78 -29.70 -14.39
CA GLY A 93 11.78 -30.23 -15.34
C GLY A 93 13.20 -30.48 -14.83
N LEU A 94 13.61 -29.98 -13.65
CA LEU A 94 15.04 -29.82 -13.33
C LEU A 94 15.68 -30.90 -12.44
N LEU A 95 14.94 -31.93 -12.01
CA LEU A 95 15.45 -32.96 -11.07
C LEU A 95 15.64 -34.36 -11.68
N ARG A 96 15.92 -34.51 -12.98
CA ARG A 96 16.10 -35.84 -13.61
C ARG A 96 17.44 -36.08 -14.32
N ARG A 97 18.55 -35.51 -13.86
CA ARG A 97 19.86 -35.71 -14.54
C ARG A 97 21.06 -36.10 -13.66
N LEU A 98 20.86 -36.69 -12.48
CA LEU A 98 22.01 -37.11 -11.64
C LEU A 98 22.07 -38.58 -11.20
N THR A 99 21.33 -39.49 -11.85
CA THR A 99 21.58 -40.94 -11.68
C THR A 99 21.61 -41.64 -13.03
N GLY A 100 22.83 -41.81 -13.55
CA GLY A 100 23.06 -42.53 -14.79
C GLY A 100 24.54 -42.53 -15.16
N ARG A 101 25.38 -43.25 -14.40
CA ARG A 101 26.66 -43.72 -14.90
C ARG A 101 26.81 -45.21 -14.59
N LYS A 102 27.12 -45.91 -15.68
CA LYS A 102 27.15 -47.36 -15.93
C LYS A 102 28.32 -48.09 -15.27
N GLU A 103 28.13 -49.41 -15.20
CA GLU A 103 29.05 -50.51 -15.57
C GLU A 103 30.55 -50.28 -15.43
#